data_AF-M3GSC0-F1
#
_entry.id   AF-M3GSC0-F1
#
_cell.length_a   1.000
_cell.length_b   1.000
_cell.length_c   1.000
_cell.angle_alpha   90.00
_cell.angle_beta   90.00
_cell.angle_gamma   90.00
#
_symmetry.space_group_name_H-M   'P 1'
#
loop_
_entity.id
_entity.type
_entity.pdbx_description
1 polymer ?
#
loop_
_entity_poly.entity_id
_entity_poly.type
_entity_poly.pdbx_seq_one_letter_code
_entity_poly.pdbx_strand_id
1 'polypeptide(L)'
;MDFCIGGGCYPEKHPNAKSLEEDVRNLKRKVDAGTDFLVSQLFFVNSIFENFLNLVRKADIRVPVIPGIMPITSFSQIERFRSIAGCEFPSSLIEDLQEVEHRPEEFYRRSLNFSIKQCRELLAMGVPGIHLYTLNQSHASYDIVRELKS
;
A
#
# COMPACT_ATOMS: atom_id res chain seq x y z
N MET A 1 -9.92 -29.81 3.50
CA MET A 1 -8.89 -28.87 3.98
C MET A 1 -9.58 -27.56 4.24
N ASP A 2 -9.33 -26.96 5.40
CA ASP A 2 -9.77 -25.60 5.70
C ASP A 2 -8.68 -24.65 5.18
N PHE A 3 -9.00 -23.77 4.24
CA PHE A 3 -8.03 -22.88 3.60
C PHE A 3 -8.12 -21.50 4.25
N CYS A 4 -6.96 -20.86 4.47
CA CYS A 4 -6.90 -19.43 4.78
C CYS A 4 -6.86 -18.63 3.47
N ILE A 5 -7.93 -17.89 3.18
CA ILE A 5 -8.16 -17.20 1.91
C ILE A 5 -7.87 -15.70 2.08
N GLY A 6 -6.90 -15.19 1.32
CA GLY A 6 -6.61 -13.77 1.22
C GLY A 6 -7.32 -13.11 0.03
N GLY A 7 -7.79 -11.87 0.20
CA GLY A 7 -8.41 -11.09 -0.87
C GLY A 7 -7.74 -9.73 -1.10
N GLY A 8 -7.67 -9.27 -2.35
CA GLY A 8 -7.17 -7.92 -2.65
C GLY A 8 -8.17 -6.81 -2.28
N CYS A 9 -7.72 -5.62 -1.91
CA CYS A 9 -8.59 -4.44 -1.75
C CYS A 9 -7.91 -3.17 -2.27
N TYR A 10 -8.69 -2.10 -2.53
CA TYR A 10 -8.19 -0.92 -3.24
C TYR A 10 -8.51 0.34 -2.42
N PRO A 11 -7.54 0.90 -1.67
CA PRO A 11 -7.76 2.12 -0.89
C PRO A 11 -8.24 3.31 -1.73
N GLU A 12 -7.80 3.36 -2.99
CA GLU A 12 -8.11 4.43 -3.95
C GLU A 12 -9.15 4.00 -5.00
N LYS A 13 -9.96 2.96 -4.70
CA LYS A 13 -10.98 2.37 -5.57
C LYS A 13 -10.39 1.58 -6.75
N HIS A 14 -10.94 0.41 -7.01
CA HIS A 14 -10.66 -0.32 -8.25
C HIS A 14 -10.97 0.53 -9.50
N PRO A 15 -10.11 0.57 -10.54
CA PRO A 15 -10.32 1.42 -11.73
C PRO A 15 -11.68 1.25 -12.40
N ASN A 16 -12.22 0.03 -12.39
CA ASN A 16 -13.50 -0.31 -13.01
C ASN A 16 -14.74 -0.10 -12.10
N ALA A 17 -14.57 0.31 -10.84
CA ALA A 17 -15.70 0.62 -9.97
C ALA A 17 -16.18 2.07 -10.18
N LYS A 18 -17.47 2.35 -9.99
CA LYS A 18 -18.01 3.71 -10.20
C LYS A 18 -17.65 4.65 -9.05
N SER A 19 -17.58 4.12 -7.82
CA SER A 19 -17.15 4.87 -6.63
C SER A 19 -16.46 3.96 -5.62
N LEU A 20 -15.75 4.55 -4.66
CA LEU A 20 -15.09 3.81 -3.58
C LEU A 20 -16.11 3.05 -2.72
N GLU A 21 -17.29 3.62 -2.49
CA GLU A 21 -18.38 2.98 -1.74
C GLU A 21 -18.92 1.74 -2.49
N GLU A 22 -19.01 1.80 -3.81
CA GLU A 22 -19.37 0.61 -4.62
C GLU A 22 -18.30 -0.47 -4.51
N ASP A 23 -17.03 -0.08 -4.57
CA ASP A 23 -15.92 -1.03 -4.46
C ASP A 23 -15.89 -1.70 -3.07
N VAL A 24 -16.15 -0.94 -2.00
CA VAL A 24 -16.30 -1.47 -0.63
C VAL A 24 -17.51 -2.39 -0.50
N ARG A 25 -18.63 -2.13 -1.18
CA ARG A 25 -19.76 -3.08 -1.23
C ARG A 25 -19.38 -4.40 -1.91
N ASN A 26 -18.59 -4.35 -2.97
CA ASN A 26 -18.08 -5.56 -3.63
C ASN A 26 -17.06 -6.29 -2.75
N LEU A 27 -16.22 -5.55 -2.02
CA LEU A 27 -15.32 -6.10 -1.01
C LEU A 27 -16.07 -6.84 0.09
N LYS A 28 -17.19 -6.28 0.59
CA LYS A 28 -18.07 -6.96 1.56
C LYS A 28 -18.58 -8.30 1.03
N ARG A 29 -19.05 -8.34 -0.23
CA ARG A 29 -19.50 -9.60 -0.88
C ARG A 29 -18.40 -10.66 -0.92
N LYS A 30 -17.16 -10.26 -1.19
CA LYS A 30 -16.00 -11.16 -1.19
C LYS A 30 -15.67 -11.68 0.22
N VAL A 31 -15.76 -10.82 1.23
CA VAL A 31 -15.57 -11.21 2.63
C VAL A 31 -16.66 -12.18 3.08
N ASP A 32 -17.92 -11.89 2.75
CA ASP A 32 -19.08 -12.74 3.07
C ASP A 32 -19.02 -14.11 2.36
N ALA A 33 -18.25 -14.22 1.28
CA ALA A 33 -17.99 -15.47 0.59
C ALA A 33 -16.87 -16.32 1.25
N GLY A 34 -16.26 -15.86 2.35
CA GLY A 34 -15.27 -16.61 3.12
C GLY A 34 -13.82 -16.15 2.96
N THR A 35 -13.58 -14.84 2.82
CA THR A 35 -12.19 -14.31 2.87
C THR A 35 -11.76 -14.08 4.31
N ASP A 36 -10.57 -14.57 4.70
CA ASP A 36 -10.05 -14.48 6.07
C ASP A 36 -9.26 -13.21 6.36
N PHE A 37 -8.62 -12.64 5.34
CA PHE A 37 -7.89 -11.36 5.45
C PHE A 37 -7.80 -10.64 4.11
N LEU A 38 -7.50 -9.35 4.16
CA LEU A 38 -7.36 -8.50 2.98
C LEU A 38 -5.94 -7.96 2.87
N VAL A 39 -5.45 -7.83 1.65
CA VAL A 39 -4.20 -7.14 1.32
C VAL A 39 -4.53 -5.99 0.38
N SER A 40 -4.12 -4.78 0.73
CA SER A 40 -4.38 -3.63 -0.12
C SER A 40 -3.46 -3.60 -1.34
N GLN A 41 -3.97 -3.04 -2.43
CA GLN A 41 -3.14 -2.46 -3.47
C GLN A 41 -2.20 -1.40 -2.86
N LEU A 42 -1.10 -1.14 -3.54
CA LEU A 42 -0.16 -0.06 -3.21
C LEU A 42 -0.87 1.30 -3.04
N PHE A 43 -0.31 2.12 -2.16
CA PHE A 43 -0.68 3.51 -1.92
C PHE A 43 0.54 4.26 -1.36
N PHE A 44 0.62 5.58 -1.56
CA PHE A 44 1.74 6.39 -1.06
C PHE A 44 1.29 7.49 -0.08
N VAL A 45 0.01 7.52 0.29
CA VAL A 45 -0.53 8.47 1.27
C VAL A 45 -1.23 7.70 2.39
N ASN A 46 -0.68 7.74 3.61
CA ASN A 46 -1.21 6.95 4.73
C ASN A 46 -2.65 7.32 5.14
N SER A 47 -3.03 8.59 5.02
CA SER A 47 -4.40 9.04 5.31
C SER A 47 -5.43 8.47 4.34
N ILE A 48 -5.05 8.13 3.10
CA ILE A 48 -5.94 7.43 2.16
C ILE A 48 -6.26 6.03 2.70
N PHE A 49 -5.25 5.30 3.19
CA PHE A 49 -5.45 3.99 3.79
C PHE A 49 -6.27 4.06 5.09
N GLU A 50 -6.01 5.05 5.94
CA GLU A 50 -6.81 5.29 7.15
C GLU A 50 -8.30 5.55 6.82
N ASN A 51 -8.58 6.42 5.85
CA ASN A 51 -9.93 6.69 5.36
C ASN A 51 -10.59 5.42 4.81
N PHE A 52 -9.85 4.61 4.06
CA PHE A 52 -10.31 3.33 3.56
C PHE A 52 -10.67 2.36 4.70
N LEU A 53 -9.83 2.24 5.74
CA LEU A 53 -10.15 1.42 6.92
C LEU A 53 -11.46 1.88 7.56
N ASN A 54 -11.67 3.18 7.71
CA ASN A 54 -12.91 3.73 8.26
C ASN A 54 -14.15 3.33 7.42
N LEU A 55 -14.05 3.36 6.09
CA LEU A 55 -15.13 2.93 5.19
C LEU A 55 -15.40 1.42 5.29
N VAL A 56 -14.34 0.62 5.31
CA VAL A 56 -14.41 -0.84 5.46
C VAL A 56 -15.08 -1.23 6.78
N ARG A 57 -14.73 -0.56 7.89
CA ARG A 57 -15.38 -0.80 9.20
C ARG A 57 -16.83 -0.34 9.22
N LYS A 58 -17.17 0.79 8.58
CA LYS A 58 -18.57 1.25 8.41
C LYS A 58 -19.42 0.26 7.61
N ALA A 59 -18.82 -0.50 6.69
CA ALA A 59 -19.48 -1.55 5.90
C ALA A 59 -19.53 -2.90 6.63
N ASP A 60 -19.17 -2.96 7.92
CA ASP A 60 -19.11 -4.16 8.76
C ASP A 60 -18.17 -5.26 8.23
N ILE A 61 -17.08 -4.86 7.58
CA ILE A 61 -15.99 -5.76 7.22
C ILE A 61 -15.03 -5.79 8.41
N ARG A 62 -14.90 -6.95 9.08
CA ARG A 62 -14.13 -7.12 10.32
C ARG A 62 -12.82 -7.90 10.17
N VAL A 63 -12.60 -8.53 9.03
CA VAL A 63 -11.35 -9.24 8.75
C VAL A 63 -10.15 -8.29 8.79
N PRO A 64 -8.93 -8.79 9.08
CA PRO A 64 -7.70 -8.02 9.04
C PRO A 64 -7.49 -7.40 7.66
N VAL A 65 -7.02 -6.16 7.61
CA VAL A 65 -6.64 -5.46 6.38
C VAL A 65 -5.16 -5.10 6.50
N ILE A 66 -4.35 -5.69 5.62
CA ILE A 66 -2.90 -5.56 5.61
C ILE A 66 -2.53 -4.55 4.52
N PRO A 67 -1.87 -3.42 4.83
CA PRO A 67 -1.39 -2.48 3.83
C PRO A 67 -0.29 -3.11 2.95
N GLY A 68 -0.46 -2.97 1.64
CA GLY A 68 0.55 -3.30 0.64
C GLY A 68 1.47 -2.11 0.36
N ILE A 69 2.78 -2.27 0.61
CA ILE A 69 3.79 -1.22 0.51
C ILE A 69 4.87 -1.62 -0.48
N MET A 70 5.37 -0.64 -1.24
CA MET A 70 6.44 -0.83 -2.20
C MET A 70 7.40 0.35 -2.21
N PRO A 71 8.72 0.10 -2.14
CA PRO A 71 9.75 1.09 -2.41
C PRO A 71 9.72 1.55 -3.86
N ILE A 72 9.89 2.85 -4.07
CA ILE A 72 10.05 3.43 -5.40
C ILE A 72 11.49 3.21 -5.84
N THR A 73 11.68 2.58 -7.00
CA THR A 73 13.01 2.30 -7.56
C THR A 73 13.33 3.17 -8.77
N SER A 74 12.34 3.87 -9.34
CA SER A 74 12.52 4.79 -10.47
C SER A 74 11.31 5.68 -10.71
N PHE A 75 11.48 6.78 -11.44
CA PHE A 75 10.37 7.66 -11.87
C PHE A 75 9.41 6.98 -12.85
N SER A 76 9.91 6.10 -13.72
CA SER A 76 9.05 5.35 -14.65
C SER A 76 8.05 4.46 -13.91
N GLN A 77 8.41 3.98 -12.72
CA GLN A 77 7.52 3.23 -11.84
C GLN A 77 6.39 4.10 -11.28
N ILE A 78 6.67 5.37 -10.93
CA ILE A 78 5.65 6.33 -10.46
C ILE A 78 4.58 6.54 -11.55
N GLU A 79 5.01 6.86 -12.77
CA GLU A 79 4.10 7.11 -13.90
C GLU A 79 3.27 5.86 -14.26
N ARG A 80 3.90 4.69 -14.17
CA ARG A 80 3.19 3.41 -14.34
C ARG A 80 2.10 3.20 -13.29
N PHE A 81 2.36 3.50 -12.01
CA PHE A 81 1.34 3.32 -10.97
C PHE A 81 0.24 4.37 -11.01
N ARG A 82 0.55 5.60 -11.41
CA ARG A 82 -0.47 6.61 -11.70
C ARG A 82 -1.42 6.15 -12.80
N SER A 83 -0.89 5.65 -13.90
CA SER A 83 -1.69 5.23 -15.07
C SER A 83 -2.50 3.95 -14.82
N ILE A 84 -1.94 2.95 -14.12
CA ILE A 84 -2.59 1.64 -13.97
C ILE A 84 -3.47 1.57 -12.71
N ALA A 85 -2.99 2.12 -11.60
CA ALA A 85 -3.63 1.98 -10.30
C ALA A 85 -4.41 3.23 -9.87
N GLY A 86 -4.28 4.36 -10.58
CA GLY A 86 -4.85 5.64 -10.16
C GLY A 86 -4.20 6.17 -8.88
N CYS A 87 -2.97 5.75 -8.60
CA CYS A 87 -2.37 5.95 -7.29
C CYS A 87 -1.91 7.38 -7.05
N GLU A 88 -2.28 7.95 -5.91
CA GLU A 88 -1.86 9.27 -5.48
C GLU A 88 -0.45 9.22 -4.89
N PHE A 89 0.36 10.21 -5.25
CA PHE A 89 1.70 10.39 -4.72
C PHE A 89 1.80 11.77 -4.06
N PRO A 90 2.33 11.87 -2.83
CA PRO A 90 2.61 13.16 -2.22
C PRO A 90 3.52 14.02 -3.12
N SER A 91 3.16 15.27 -3.39
CA SER A 91 4.01 16.18 -4.18
C SER A 91 5.41 16.30 -3.58
N SER A 92 5.51 16.34 -2.24
CA SER A 92 6.78 16.37 -1.52
C SER A 92 7.68 15.16 -1.79
N LEU A 93 7.10 13.97 -2.00
CA LEU A 93 7.87 12.78 -2.37
C LEU A 93 8.41 12.90 -3.80
N ILE A 94 7.58 13.41 -4.72
CA ILE A 94 7.99 13.61 -6.11
C ILE A 94 9.14 14.63 -6.19
N GLU A 95 8.98 15.78 -5.54
CA GLU A 95 10.00 16.84 -5.47
C GLU A 95 11.30 16.31 -4.85
N ASP A 96 11.21 15.59 -3.72
CA ASP A 96 12.37 15.01 -3.03
C ASP A 96 13.14 14.01 -3.90
N LEU A 97 12.44 13.16 -4.65
CA LEU A 97 13.06 12.20 -5.55
C LEU A 97 13.62 12.87 -6.83
N GLN A 98 13.03 13.98 -7.29
CA GLN A 98 13.45 14.67 -8.51
C GLN A 98 14.83 15.29 -8.32
N GLU A 99 15.11 15.83 -7.14
CA GLU A 99 16.44 16.37 -6.81
C GLU A 99 17.56 15.34 -7.01
N VAL A 100 17.25 14.05 -6.86
CA VAL A 100 18.23 12.95 -6.86
C VAL A 100 18.04 11.97 -8.01
N GLU A 101 17.25 12.34 -9.03
CA GLU A 101 16.90 11.45 -10.15
C GLU A 101 18.14 10.81 -10.82
N HIS A 102 19.20 11.60 -11.01
CA HIS A 102 20.44 11.14 -11.64
C HIS A 102 21.50 10.64 -10.65
N ARG A 103 21.12 10.42 -9.38
CA ARG A 103 21.99 9.94 -8.29
C ARG A 103 21.41 8.64 -7.71
N PRO A 104 21.64 7.46 -8.33
CA PRO A 104 20.94 6.21 -8.01
C PRO A 104 21.01 5.80 -6.53
N GLU A 105 22.18 5.93 -5.90
CA GLU A 105 22.36 5.59 -4.48
C GLU A 105 21.55 6.53 -3.57
N GLU A 106 21.51 7.82 -3.89
CA GLU A 106 20.76 8.79 -3.10
C GLU A 106 19.25 8.65 -3.33
N PHE A 107 18.83 8.39 -4.57
CA PHE A 107 17.45 8.07 -4.92
C PHE A 107 16.96 6.86 -4.12
N TYR A 108 17.73 5.76 -4.12
CA TYR A 108 17.41 4.56 -3.35
C TYR A 108 17.25 4.89 -1.86
N ARG A 109 18.21 5.63 -1.28
CA ARG A 109 18.16 6.01 0.13
C ARG A 109 16.94 6.86 0.47
N ARG A 110 16.59 7.85 -0.36
CA ARG A 110 15.42 8.72 -0.12
C ARG A 110 14.12 7.93 -0.24
N SER A 111 13.97 7.09 -1.27
CA SER A 111 12.80 6.22 -1.39
C SER A 111 12.69 5.23 -0.22
N LEU A 112 13.81 4.64 0.21
CA LEU A 112 13.82 3.69 1.32
C LEU A 112 13.37 4.37 2.62
N ASN A 113 13.90 5.57 2.90
CA ASN A 113 13.50 6.37 4.06
C ASN A 113 12.01 6.71 4.05
N PHE A 114 11.47 7.07 2.88
CA PHE A 114 10.04 7.30 2.72
C PHE A 114 9.23 6.04 3.06
N SER A 115 9.57 4.88 2.48
CA SER A 115 8.85 3.63 2.76
C SER A 115 8.95 3.19 4.22
N ILE A 116 10.11 3.36 4.85
CA ILE A 116 10.28 3.09 6.29
C ILE A 116 9.36 3.98 7.12
N LYS A 117 9.35 5.29 6.84
CA LYS A 117 8.46 6.24 7.51
C LYS A 117 6.99 5.84 7.33
N GLN A 118 6.60 5.52 6.10
CA GLN A 118 5.26 5.07 5.76
C GLN A 118 4.86 3.84 6.59
N CYS A 119 5.72 2.82 6.65
CA CYS A 119 5.50 1.62 7.46
C CYS A 119 5.41 1.91 8.96
N ARG A 120 6.27 2.79 9.50
CA ARG A 120 6.24 3.15 10.93
C ARG A 120 4.93 3.81 11.32
N GLU A 121 4.45 4.75 10.51
CA GLU A 121 3.16 5.40 10.70
C GLU A 121 1.99 4.40 10.60
N LEU A 122 2.03 3.48 9.63
CA LEU A 122 1.02 2.42 9.50
C LEU A 122 0.99 1.49 10.72
N LEU A 123 2.14 1.06 11.20
CA LEU A 123 2.26 0.23 12.41
C LEU A 123 1.76 0.99 13.64
N ALA A 124 2.05 2.29 13.76
CA ALA A 124 1.54 3.14 14.83
C ALA A 124 0.01 3.30 14.79
N MET A 125 -0.61 3.22 13.60
CA MET A 125 -2.08 3.15 13.45
C MET A 125 -2.68 1.80 13.87
N GLY A 126 -1.86 0.80 14.23
CA GLY A 126 -2.32 -0.49 14.72
C GLY A 126 -2.71 -1.50 13.63
N VAL A 127 -2.17 -1.35 12.41
CA VAL A 127 -2.34 -2.38 11.37
C VAL A 127 -1.69 -3.71 11.82
N PRO A 128 -2.24 -4.86 11.41
CA PRO A 128 -1.77 -6.17 11.88
C PRO A 128 -0.38 -6.56 11.32
N GLY A 129 0.10 -5.86 10.31
CA GLY A 129 1.39 -6.12 9.64
C GLY A 129 1.52 -5.31 8.36
N ILE A 130 2.62 -5.51 7.64
CA ILE A 130 2.90 -4.88 6.34
C ILE A 130 3.12 -5.97 5.28
N HIS A 131 2.50 -5.83 4.12
CA HIS A 131 2.80 -6.66 2.95
C HIS A 131 3.73 -5.91 2.00
N LEU A 132 4.91 -6.46 1.70
CA LEU A 132 5.89 -5.82 0.81
C LEU A 132 5.81 -6.38 -0.61
N TYR A 133 5.54 -5.51 -1.58
CA TYR A 133 5.71 -5.85 -3.00
C TYR A 133 7.18 -5.76 -3.38
N THR A 134 7.81 -6.91 -3.62
CA THR A 134 9.27 -6.99 -3.83
C THR A 134 9.69 -6.81 -5.28
N LEU A 135 8.79 -7.05 -6.24
CA LEU A 135 9.10 -7.13 -7.68
C LEU A 135 10.32 -8.02 -8.00
N ASN A 136 10.46 -9.14 -7.28
CA ASN A 136 11.60 -10.07 -7.36
C ASN A 136 12.95 -9.46 -6.97
N GLN A 137 12.95 -8.35 -6.21
CA GLN A 137 14.15 -7.70 -5.67
C GLN A 137 14.09 -7.70 -4.14
N SER A 138 15.16 -8.17 -3.49
CA SER A 138 15.17 -8.38 -2.03
C SER A 138 15.74 -7.22 -1.22
N HIS A 139 16.67 -6.43 -1.79
CA HIS A 139 17.46 -5.43 -1.05
C HIS A 139 16.58 -4.43 -0.29
N ALA A 140 15.65 -3.77 -0.97
CA ALA A 140 14.80 -2.76 -0.36
C ALA A 140 13.87 -3.34 0.72
N SER A 141 13.29 -4.52 0.46
CA SER A 141 12.42 -5.19 1.44
C SER A 141 13.21 -5.65 2.67
N TYR A 142 14.44 -6.13 2.49
CA TYR A 142 15.33 -6.50 3.58
C TYR A 142 15.68 -5.30 4.45
N ASP A 143 16.10 -4.18 3.83
CA ASP A 143 16.44 -2.97 4.55
C ASP A 143 15.23 -2.43 5.34
N ILE A 144 14.03 -2.38 4.75
CA ILE A 144 12.82 -1.99 5.47
C ILE A 144 12.60 -2.85 6.70
N VAL A 145 12.64 -4.18 6.55
CA VAL A 145 12.39 -5.09 7.68
C VAL A 145 13.45 -4.93 8.78
N ARG A 146 14.72 -4.69 8.41
CA ARG A 146 15.79 -4.43 9.38
C ARG A 146 15.51 -3.16 10.19
N GLU A 147 15.19 -2.05 9.52
CA GLU A 147 14.95 -0.74 10.14
C GLU A 147 13.63 -0.66 10.94
N LEU A 148 12.68 -1.57 10.70
CA LEU A 148 11.45 -1.67 11.49
C LEU A 148 11.60 -2.54 12.73
N LYS A 149 12.66 -3.35 12.83
CA LYS A 149 12.94 -4.22 13.98
C LYS A 149 13.94 -3.61 14.97
N SER A 150 14.62 -2.55 14.58
CA SER A 150 15.52 -1.75 15.43
C SER A 150 14.75 -0.82 16.35
#